data_AF-C5L129-F1
#
_entry.id   AF-C5L129-F1
#
_cell.length_a   1.000
_cell.length_b   1.000
_cell.length_c   1.000
_cell.angle_alpha   90.00
_cell.angle_beta   90.00
_cell.angle_gamma   90.00
#
_symmetry.space_group_name_H-M   'P 1'
#
loop_
_entity.id
_entity.type
_entity.pdbx_description
1 polymer ?
#
loop_
_entity_poly.entity_id
_entity_poly.type
_entity_poly.pdbx_seq_one_letter_code
_entity_poly.pdbx_strand_id
1 'polypeptide(L)'
;MPKNESTEHSNLCPKFRGVPESDRGDTGKSFEIFLRRFETYLEIKGVIPPVNPDDAEALQRYERKRVGLLKAALKDQAAALVYSLPQEAQVCYEKVTKALRMAYGLDPLEAYNRFKGRKMSVNDNVDSHIALLRHDLACCLPTASQEALLKLQLLSGLPSGSNAKAQALAKESATTTLSQLMET
;
A
#
# COMPACT_ATOMS: atom_id res chain seq x y z
N MET A 1 -40.98 6.74 -5.94
CA MET A 1 -39.86 7.62 -6.31
C MET A 1 -38.59 7.05 -5.72
N PRO A 2 -37.58 6.65 -6.51
CA PRO A 2 -36.32 6.21 -5.96
C PRO A 2 -35.60 7.41 -5.33
N LYS A 3 -35.11 7.24 -4.09
CA LYS A 3 -34.27 8.23 -3.42
C LYS A 3 -32.91 8.22 -4.12
N ASN A 4 -32.54 9.35 -4.70
CA ASN A 4 -31.17 9.62 -5.13
C ASN A 4 -30.27 9.67 -3.90
N GLU A 5 -29.68 8.53 -3.54
CA GLU A 5 -28.50 8.47 -2.69
C GLU A 5 -27.28 8.76 -3.57
N SER A 6 -27.03 10.03 -3.85
CA SER A 6 -25.79 10.47 -4.49
C SER A 6 -25.13 11.57 -3.67
N THR A 7 -23.95 11.24 -3.16
CA THR A 7 -22.79 12.14 -2.91
C THR A 7 -22.81 13.08 -1.69
N GLU A 8 -22.78 12.53 -0.47
CA GLU A 8 -22.31 13.28 0.74
C GLU A 8 -20.90 12.89 1.22
N HIS A 9 -20.20 11.98 0.54
CA HIS A 9 -18.95 11.38 1.06
C HIS A 9 -17.63 12.14 0.79
N SER A 10 -17.63 13.38 0.29
CA SER A 10 -16.41 13.95 -0.33
C SER A 10 -15.54 14.89 0.54
N ASN A 11 -15.93 15.26 1.77
CA ASN A 11 -15.20 16.30 2.53
C ASN A 11 -14.69 15.91 3.92
N LEU A 12 -14.98 14.69 4.39
CA LEU A 12 -14.60 14.25 5.72
C LEU A 12 -13.16 13.70 5.72
N CYS A 13 -12.34 14.21 6.64
CA CYS A 13 -10.99 13.71 6.87
C CYS A 13 -11.04 12.20 7.20
N PRO A 14 -10.40 11.32 6.42
CA PRO A 14 -10.35 9.89 6.70
C PRO A 14 -9.85 9.63 8.11
N LYS A 15 -10.37 8.58 8.76
CA LYS A 15 -9.97 8.20 10.13
C LYS A 15 -9.44 6.78 10.16
N PHE A 16 -8.49 6.52 11.06
CA PHE A 16 -7.94 5.18 11.27
C PHE A 16 -7.70 4.92 12.75
N ARG A 17 -8.25 3.80 13.26
CA ARG A 17 -8.24 3.44 14.68
C ARG A 17 -7.14 2.43 15.07
N GLY A 18 -6.58 1.71 14.10
CA GLY A 18 -5.63 0.62 14.36
C GLY A 18 -6.28 -0.77 14.48
N VAL A 19 -7.55 -0.89 14.10
CA VAL A 19 -8.30 -2.17 14.02
C VAL A 19 -8.94 -2.30 12.64
N PRO A 20 -9.04 -3.51 12.08
CA PRO A 20 -9.68 -3.72 10.79
C PRO A 20 -11.18 -3.44 10.90
N GLU A 21 -11.79 -2.87 9.85
CA GLU A 21 -13.23 -2.56 9.81
C GLU A 21 -14.12 -3.83 9.75
N SER A 22 -13.51 -5.01 9.61
CA SER A 22 -14.19 -6.30 9.66
C SER A 22 -13.34 -7.32 10.43
N ASP A 23 -13.98 -8.29 11.10
CA ASP A 23 -13.32 -9.36 11.87
C ASP A 23 -12.40 -10.28 11.04
N ARG A 24 -12.41 -10.13 9.70
CA ARG A 24 -11.55 -10.86 8.75
C ARG A 24 -10.56 -9.96 8.01
N GLY A 25 -10.52 -8.66 8.32
CA GLY A 25 -9.72 -7.68 7.60
C GLY A 25 -8.25 -7.71 8.02
N ASP A 26 -7.37 -7.61 7.04
CA ASP A 26 -5.94 -7.38 7.25
C ASP A 26 -5.71 -5.90 7.62
N THR A 27 -5.33 -5.63 8.88
CA THR A 27 -5.11 -4.28 9.41
C THR A 27 -4.07 -3.50 8.59
N GLY A 28 -3.06 -4.18 8.04
CA GLY A 28 -2.06 -3.57 7.17
C GLY A 28 -2.70 -3.06 5.88
N LYS A 29 -3.52 -3.87 5.22
CA LYS A 29 -4.25 -3.44 4.02
C LYS A 29 -5.19 -2.27 4.31
N SER A 30 -5.92 -2.32 5.42
CA SER A 30 -6.77 -1.22 5.85
C SER A 30 -5.97 0.07 6.08
N PHE A 31 -4.76 -0.04 6.64
CA PHE A 31 -3.88 1.11 6.85
C PHE A 31 -3.38 1.72 5.53
N GLU A 32 -2.98 0.91 4.53
CA GLU A 32 -2.58 1.42 3.21
C GLU A 32 -3.75 2.08 2.47
N ILE A 33 -4.96 1.52 2.56
CA ILE A 33 -6.17 2.15 2.00
C ILE A 33 -6.42 3.50 2.67
N PHE A 34 -6.29 3.56 4.00
CA PHE A 34 -6.38 4.80 4.75
C PHE A 34 -5.35 5.82 4.26
N LEU A 35 -4.07 5.44 4.13
CA LEU A 35 -3.02 6.35 3.66
C LEU A 35 -3.33 6.91 2.27
N ARG A 36 -3.77 6.07 1.31
CA ARG A 36 -4.17 6.55 -0.02
C ARG A 36 -5.31 7.55 0.04
N ARG A 37 -6.37 7.25 0.80
CA ARG A 37 -7.49 8.18 1.00
C ARG A 37 -7.04 9.47 1.68
N PHE A 38 -6.08 9.38 2.60
CA PHE A 38 -5.53 10.51 3.31
C PHE A 38 -4.69 11.42 2.39
N GLU A 39 -3.84 10.85 1.52
CA GLU A 39 -3.12 11.63 0.50
C GLU A 39 -4.09 12.37 -0.43
N THR A 40 -5.13 11.69 -0.93
CA THR A 40 -6.18 12.36 -1.73
C THR A 40 -6.88 13.48 -0.96
N TYR A 41 -7.13 13.28 0.34
CA TYR A 41 -7.69 14.33 1.20
C TYR A 41 -6.75 15.54 1.33
N LEU A 42 -5.44 15.31 1.46
CA LEU A 42 -4.45 16.39 1.53
C LEU A 42 -4.44 17.22 0.23
N GLU A 43 -4.47 16.56 -0.92
CA GLU A 43 -4.55 17.21 -2.23
C GLU A 43 -5.81 18.08 -2.35
N ILE A 44 -6.97 17.54 -1.99
CA ILE A 44 -8.25 18.28 -2.00
C ILE A 44 -8.21 19.49 -1.04
N LYS A 45 -7.49 19.40 0.08
CA LYS A 45 -7.29 20.51 1.03
C LYS A 45 -6.16 21.45 0.65
N GLY A 46 -5.53 21.30 -0.51
CA GLY A 46 -4.44 22.14 -0.98
C GLY A 46 -3.17 22.00 -0.13
N VAL A 47 -2.98 20.87 0.55
CA VAL A 47 -1.73 20.54 1.24
C VAL A 47 -0.84 19.81 0.23
N ILE A 48 -0.19 20.59 -0.62
CA ILE A 48 0.62 20.12 -1.75
C ILE A 48 2.09 20.41 -1.43
N PRO A 49 3.03 19.53 -1.82
CA PRO A 49 4.46 19.78 -1.66
C PRO A 49 4.88 21.10 -2.36
N PRO A 50 5.89 21.80 -1.83
CA PRO A 50 6.39 23.03 -2.44
C PRO A 50 6.95 22.76 -3.84
N VAL A 51 6.73 23.69 -4.76
CA VAL A 51 7.21 23.59 -6.15
C VAL A 51 8.74 23.66 -6.22
N ASN A 52 9.34 24.49 -5.36
CA ASN A 52 10.79 24.55 -5.21
C ASN A 52 11.22 23.68 -4.02
N PRO A 53 11.86 22.52 -4.25
CA PRO A 53 12.31 21.64 -3.17
C PRO A 53 13.44 22.26 -2.32
N ASP A 54 14.14 23.28 -2.83
CA ASP A 54 15.23 23.95 -2.12
C ASP A 54 14.73 25.01 -1.11
N ASP A 55 13.42 25.32 -1.13
CA ASP A 55 12.80 26.15 -0.09
C ASP A 55 12.57 25.33 1.18
N ALA A 56 13.62 25.27 2.01
CA ALA A 56 13.63 24.53 3.26
C ALA A 56 12.52 24.98 4.23
N GLU A 57 12.13 26.26 4.19
CA GLU A 57 11.08 26.77 5.08
C GLU A 57 9.69 26.33 4.62
N ALA A 58 9.41 26.45 3.32
CA ALA A 58 8.17 25.94 2.73
C ALA A 58 8.04 24.43 2.92
N LEU A 59 9.12 23.67 2.74
CA LEU A 59 9.15 22.22 2.95
C LEU A 59 8.87 21.87 4.42
N GLN A 60 9.48 22.56 5.37
CA GLN A 60 9.19 22.35 6.78
C GLN A 60 7.74 22.67 7.15
N ARG A 61 7.16 23.76 6.62
CA ARG A 61 5.75 24.11 6.84
C ARG A 61 4.82 23.05 6.27
N TYR A 62 5.10 22.57 5.06
CA TYR A 62 4.38 21.47 4.42
C TYR A 62 4.41 20.21 5.28
N GLU A 63 5.60 19.75 5.68
CA GLU A 63 5.78 18.54 6.49
C GLU A 63 5.07 18.64 7.85
N ARG A 64 5.20 19.77 8.56
CA ARG A 64 4.50 20.01 9.84
C ARG A 64 2.99 19.96 9.68
N LYS A 65 2.45 20.57 8.62
CA LYS A 65 1.00 20.56 8.35
C LYS A 65 0.52 19.14 8.03
N ARG A 66 1.27 18.42 7.19
CA ARG A 66 0.98 17.04 6.78
C ARG A 66 0.96 16.08 7.96
N VAL A 67 2.00 16.07 8.79
CA VAL A 67 2.07 15.21 9.98
C VAL A 67 1.02 15.60 11.04
N GLY A 68 0.73 16.89 11.21
CA GLY A 68 -0.31 17.35 12.12
C GLY A 68 -1.71 16.85 11.73
N LEU A 69 -2.03 16.91 10.44
CA LEU A 69 -3.28 16.37 9.91
C LEU A 69 -3.33 14.84 10.04
N LEU A 70 -2.22 14.15 9.81
CA LEU A 70 -2.14 12.70 10.01
C LEU A 70 -2.46 12.34 11.46
N LYS A 71 -1.79 12.98 12.43
CA LYS A 71 -2.05 12.74 13.86
C LYS A 71 -3.51 12.98 14.26
N ALA A 72 -4.18 13.99 13.66
CA ALA A 72 -5.59 14.25 13.89
C ALA A 72 -6.54 13.23 13.21
N ALA A 73 -6.08 12.58 12.15
CA ALA A 73 -6.77 11.50 11.44
C ALA A 73 -6.70 10.17 12.19
N LEU A 74 -5.62 9.93 12.93
CA LEU A 74 -5.45 8.74 13.77
C LEU A 74 -6.30 8.82 15.04
N LYS A 75 -6.81 7.67 15.47
CA LYS A 75 -7.66 7.48 16.65
C LYS A 75 -7.19 6.28 17.45
N ASP A 76 -7.61 6.22 18.71
CA ASP A 76 -7.46 5.07 19.60
C ASP A 76 -6.04 4.46 19.57
N GLN A 77 -5.93 3.17 19.26
CA GLN A 77 -4.67 2.42 19.24
C GLN A 77 -3.66 3.03 18.26
N ALA A 78 -4.10 3.49 17.09
CA ALA A 78 -3.21 4.13 16.13
C ALA A 78 -2.66 5.47 16.63
N ALA A 79 -3.48 6.26 17.34
CA ALA A 79 -3.01 7.49 17.96
C ALA A 79 -2.04 7.20 19.12
N ALA A 80 -2.38 6.24 19.99
CA ALA A 80 -1.54 5.83 21.12
C ALA A 80 -0.14 5.39 20.66
N LEU A 81 -0.07 4.62 19.57
CA LEU A 81 1.20 4.21 18.98
C LEU A 81 2.06 5.39 18.58
N VAL A 82 1.49 6.38 17.87
CA VAL A 82 2.26 7.56 17.46
C VAL A 82 2.76 8.36 18.65
N TYR A 83 1.95 8.54 19.69
CA TYR A 83 2.36 9.28 20.90
C TYR A 83 3.41 8.54 21.75
N SER A 84 3.56 7.22 21.59
CA SER A 84 4.64 6.45 22.21
C SER A 84 6.00 6.58 21.51
N LEU A 85 6.05 7.15 20.29
CA LEU A 85 7.31 7.34 19.57
C LEU A 85 8.15 8.49 20.18
N PRO A 86 9.48 8.50 19.98
CA PRO A 86 10.31 9.66 20.33
C PRO A 86 9.81 10.96 19.69
N GLN A 87 9.95 12.10 20.37
CA GLN A 87 9.40 13.37 19.89
C GLN A 87 9.91 13.75 18.49
N GLU A 88 11.18 13.47 18.17
CA GLU A 88 11.73 13.78 16.84
C GLU A 88 11.11 12.92 15.73
N ALA A 89 10.59 11.74 16.07
CA ALA A 89 9.87 10.88 15.13
C ALA A 89 8.43 11.34 14.92
N GLN A 90 7.77 11.87 15.96
CA GLN A 90 6.37 12.30 15.90
C GLN A 90 6.11 13.51 15.00
N VAL A 91 7.14 14.30 14.69
CA VAL A 91 7.05 15.51 13.87
C VAL A 91 7.44 15.29 12.41
N CYS A 92 7.78 14.07 12.03
CA CYS A 92 8.18 13.71 10.67
C CYS A 92 7.17 12.73 10.08
N TYR A 93 6.54 13.13 8.97
CA TYR A 93 5.49 12.34 8.32
C TYR A 93 5.98 10.93 7.95
N GLU A 94 7.16 10.85 7.35
CA GLU A 94 7.77 9.57 6.93
C GLU A 94 8.07 8.66 8.13
N LYS A 95 8.62 9.20 9.23
CA LYS A 95 8.91 8.40 10.42
C LYS A 95 7.63 7.87 11.07
N VAL A 96 6.58 8.70 11.18
CA VAL A 96 5.28 8.28 11.72
C VAL A 96 4.64 7.20 10.85
N THR A 97 4.55 7.42 9.54
CA THR A 97 3.95 6.45 8.60
C THR A 97 4.74 5.14 8.57
N LYS A 98 6.08 5.20 8.60
CA LYS A 98 6.93 4.00 8.70
C LYS A 98 6.68 3.21 9.99
N ALA A 99 6.60 3.89 11.14
CA ALA A 99 6.30 3.24 12.42
C ALA A 99 4.94 2.55 12.42
N LEU A 100 3.91 3.21 11.87
CA LEU A 100 2.58 2.62 11.73
C LEU A 100 2.60 1.43 10.75
N ARG A 101 3.28 1.52 9.61
CA ARG A 101 3.44 0.39 8.68
C ARG A 101 4.04 -0.83 9.38
N MET A 102 5.15 -0.65 10.10
CA MET A 102 5.78 -1.75 10.85
C MET A 102 4.83 -2.34 11.90
N ALA A 103 4.13 -1.49 12.65
CA ALA A 103 3.20 -1.93 13.69
C ALA A 103 2.01 -2.74 13.17
N TYR A 104 1.60 -2.51 11.92
CA TYR A 104 0.48 -3.21 11.28
C TYR A 104 0.93 -4.28 10.26
N GLY A 105 2.15 -4.83 10.42
CA GLY A 105 2.61 -5.99 9.64
C GLY A 105 2.98 -5.68 8.19
N LEU A 106 3.19 -4.40 7.87
CA LEU A 106 3.74 -3.92 6.61
C LEU A 106 5.24 -3.63 6.72
N ASP A 107 5.93 -4.37 7.58
CA ASP A 107 7.38 -4.30 7.67
C ASP A 107 8.02 -4.72 6.33
N PRO A 108 8.90 -3.91 5.72
CA PRO A 108 9.53 -4.25 4.45
C PRO A 108 10.28 -5.58 4.45
N LEU A 109 10.91 -5.96 5.56
CA LEU A 109 11.65 -7.21 5.65
C LEU A 109 10.69 -8.41 5.72
N GLU A 110 9.64 -8.34 6.54
CA GLU A 110 8.57 -9.35 6.54
C GLU A 110 7.87 -9.46 5.18
N ALA A 111 7.55 -8.33 4.54
CA ALA A 111 6.96 -8.30 3.22
C ALA A 111 7.88 -8.95 2.17
N TYR A 112 9.18 -8.68 2.21
CA TYR A 112 10.15 -9.35 1.35
C TYR A 112 10.23 -10.86 1.61
N ASN A 113 10.18 -11.29 2.88
CA ASN A 113 10.17 -12.70 3.24
C ASN A 113 8.88 -13.41 2.77
N ARG A 114 7.72 -12.74 2.85
CA ARG A 114 6.47 -13.23 2.26
C ARG A 114 6.57 -13.31 0.74
N PHE A 115 7.07 -12.25 0.09
CA PHE A 115 7.26 -12.19 -1.35
C PHE A 115 8.14 -13.34 -1.85
N LYS A 116 9.37 -13.49 -1.32
CA LYS A 116 10.32 -14.53 -1.77
C LYS A 116 9.83 -15.95 -1.48
N GLY A 117 9.07 -16.13 -0.41
CA GLY A 117 8.58 -17.43 0.05
C GLY A 117 7.27 -17.87 -0.59
N ARG A 118 6.56 -16.96 -1.27
CA ARG A 118 5.21 -17.24 -1.77
C ARG A 118 5.24 -18.29 -2.89
N LYS A 119 4.56 -19.41 -2.64
CA LYS A 119 4.27 -20.47 -3.62
C LYS A 119 2.80 -20.43 -3.99
N MET A 120 2.48 -20.71 -5.25
CA MET A 120 1.12 -20.82 -5.72
C MET A 120 0.63 -22.25 -5.46
N SER A 121 -0.51 -22.40 -4.81
CA SER A 121 -1.18 -23.70 -4.70
C SER A 121 -1.73 -24.14 -6.04
N VAL A 122 -1.89 -25.46 -6.25
CA VAL A 122 -2.51 -26.01 -7.47
C VAL A 122 -3.96 -25.52 -7.63
N ASN A 123 -4.62 -25.18 -6.52
CA ASN A 123 -6.00 -24.69 -6.49
C ASN A 123 -6.11 -23.15 -6.49
N ASP A 124 -5.00 -22.42 -6.48
CA ASP A 124 -5.05 -20.95 -6.44
C ASP A 124 -5.40 -20.38 -7.82
N ASN A 125 -6.17 -19.27 -7.82
CA ASN A 125 -6.30 -18.45 -9.01
C ASN A 125 -4.99 -17.66 -9.24
N VAL A 126 -4.44 -17.74 -10.47
CA VAL A 126 -3.25 -17.01 -10.92
C VAL A 126 -3.37 -15.51 -10.66
N ASP A 127 -4.52 -14.90 -10.93
CA ASP A 127 -4.71 -13.46 -10.76
C ASP A 127 -4.62 -13.03 -9.30
N SER A 128 -5.22 -13.83 -8.42
CA SER A 128 -5.17 -13.61 -6.98
C SER A 128 -3.74 -13.77 -6.47
N HIS A 129 -2.99 -14.74 -6.99
CA HIS A 129 -1.59 -14.95 -6.65
C HIS A 129 -0.70 -13.78 -7.10
N ILE A 130 -0.86 -13.30 -8.34
CA ILE A 130 -0.14 -12.13 -8.87
C ILE A 130 -0.48 -10.87 -8.06
N ALA A 131 -1.75 -10.67 -7.69
CA ALA A 131 -2.16 -9.53 -6.87
C ALA A 131 -1.47 -9.54 -5.49
N LEU A 132 -1.35 -10.71 -4.87
CA LEU A 132 -0.64 -10.86 -3.59
C LEU A 132 0.87 -10.62 -3.73
N LEU A 133 1.50 -11.12 -4.79
CA LEU A 133 2.91 -10.84 -5.07
C LEU A 133 3.16 -9.34 -5.30
N ARG A 134 2.31 -8.67 -6.08
CA ARG A 134 2.38 -7.22 -6.31
C ARG A 134 2.24 -6.43 -5.01
N HIS A 135 1.32 -6.86 -4.14
CA HIS A 135 1.13 -6.23 -2.84
C HIS A 135 2.38 -6.36 -1.95
N ASP A 136 2.92 -7.57 -1.78
CA ASP A 136 4.11 -7.79 -0.97
C ASP A 136 5.33 -7.04 -1.53
N LEU A 137 5.48 -7.00 -2.85
CA LEU A 137 6.56 -6.28 -3.54
C LEU A 137 6.47 -4.77 -3.35
N ALA A 138 5.26 -4.20 -3.45
CA ALA A 138 5.02 -2.79 -3.20
C ALA A 138 5.31 -2.39 -1.74
N CYS A 139 5.14 -3.31 -0.79
CA CYS A 139 5.44 -3.08 0.62
C CYS A 139 6.95 -3.10 0.92
N CYS A 140 7.72 -3.98 0.25
CA CYS A 140 9.16 -4.08 0.52
C CYS A 140 10.03 -3.15 -0.35
N LEU A 141 9.60 -2.84 -1.56
CA LEU A 141 10.31 -1.98 -2.50
C LEU A 141 9.28 -1.02 -3.10
N PRO A 142 9.22 0.27 -2.71
CA PRO A 142 8.23 1.20 -3.25
C PRO A 142 8.66 1.94 -4.54
N THR A 143 9.77 1.55 -5.18
CA THR A 143 10.36 2.24 -6.35
C THR A 143 9.88 1.70 -7.70
N ALA A 144 10.04 2.49 -8.78
CA ALA A 144 9.56 2.15 -10.13
C ALA A 144 10.28 0.96 -10.81
N SER A 145 9.51 0.25 -11.64
CA SER A 145 9.77 -1.00 -12.39
C SER A 145 10.22 -2.20 -11.55
N GLN A 146 9.23 -2.89 -10.99
CA GLN A 146 9.40 -4.13 -10.22
C GLN A 146 9.05 -5.37 -11.04
N GLU A 147 8.81 -5.17 -12.33
CA GLU A 147 8.24 -6.18 -13.21
C GLU A 147 9.14 -7.39 -13.37
N ALA A 148 10.46 -7.18 -13.45
CA ALA A 148 11.44 -8.26 -13.52
C ALA A 148 11.45 -9.12 -12.25
N LEU A 149 11.42 -8.50 -11.06
CA LEU A 149 11.38 -9.22 -9.78
C LEU A 149 10.08 -9.98 -9.59
N LEU A 150 8.95 -9.36 -9.95
CA LEU A 150 7.64 -10.00 -9.92
C LEU A 150 7.60 -11.25 -10.83
N LYS A 151 8.14 -11.13 -12.05
CA LYS A 151 8.22 -12.23 -13.02
C LYS A 151 9.08 -13.38 -12.52
N LEU A 152 10.28 -13.08 -12.02
CA LEU A 152 11.19 -14.09 -11.46
C LEU A 152 10.53 -14.85 -10.30
N GLN A 153 9.89 -14.11 -9.39
CA GLN A 153 9.24 -14.74 -8.24
C GLN A 153 8.04 -15.59 -8.65
N LEU A 154 7.20 -15.09 -9.56
CA LEU A 154 6.05 -15.84 -10.09
C LEU A 154 6.50 -17.18 -10.68
N LEU A 155 7.49 -17.18 -11.58
CA LEU A 155 7.99 -18.40 -12.22
C LEU A 155 8.58 -19.39 -11.22
N SER A 156 9.30 -18.90 -10.21
CA SER A 156 9.86 -19.74 -9.14
C SER A 156 8.79 -20.32 -8.20
N GLY A 157 7.62 -19.66 -8.13
CA GLY A 157 6.52 -19.96 -7.22
C GLY A 157 5.49 -20.96 -7.77
N LEU A 158 5.52 -21.23 -9.08
CA LEU A 158 4.55 -22.11 -9.75
C LEU A 158 4.74 -23.59 -9.37
N PRO A 159 3.66 -24.39 -9.28
CA PRO A 159 3.75 -25.82 -9.04
C PRO A 159 4.49 -26.53 -10.18
N SER A 160 5.39 -27.43 -9.82
CA SER A 160 6.07 -28.35 -10.76
C SER A 160 5.04 -29.16 -11.55
N GLY A 161 5.14 -29.18 -12.89
CA GLY A 161 4.26 -29.97 -13.75
C GLY A 161 2.87 -29.38 -14.02
N SER A 162 2.61 -28.13 -13.64
CA SER A 162 1.33 -27.47 -13.92
C SER A 162 1.27 -26.85 -15.32
N ASN A 163 0.08 -26.89 -15.94
CA ASN A 163 -0.25 -26.08 -17.13
C ASN A 163 -0.01 -24.57 -16.90
N ALA A 164 0.04 -24.11 -15.64
CA ALA A 164 0.38 -22.74 -15.28
C ALA A 164 1.84 -22.38 -15.62
N LYS A 165 2.78 -23.32 -15.54
CA LYS A 165 4.17 -23.11 -15.99
C LYS A 165 4.22 -22.98 -17.51
N ALA A 166 3.47 -23.80 -18.23
CA ALA A 166 3.34 -23.71 -19.69
C ALA A 166 2.59 -22.44 -20.15
N GLN A 167 1.56 -21.98 -19.44
CA GLN A 167 0.84 -20.74 -19.73
C GLN A 167 1.66 -19.49 -19.40
N ALA A 168 2.44 -19.50 -18.31
CA ALA A 168 3.35 -18.40 -17.97
C ALA A 168 4.53 -18.29 -18.96
N LEU A 169 5.06 -19.42 -19.43
CA LEU A 169 6.14 -19.49 -20.44
C LEU A 169 5.63 -19.22 -21.87
N ALA A 170 4.42 -19.66 -22.25
CA ALA A 170 3.84 -19.36 -23.57
C ALA A 170 3.53 -17.87 -23.76
N LYS A 171 3.35 -17.14 -22.66
CA LYS A 171 3.18 -15.68 -22.64
C LYS A 171 4.52 -14.92 -22.62
N GLU A 172 5.66 -15.63 -22.64
CA GLU A 172 7.02 -15.08 -22.66
C GLU A 172 7.55 -14.84 -24.09
N SER A 173 7.13 -15.66 -25.06
CA SER A 173 7.59 -15.57 -26.46
C SER A 173 6.95 -14.44 -27.28
N ALA A 174 5.88 -13.83 -26.76
CA ALA A 174 5.30 -12.63 -27.34
C ALA A 174 5.62 -11.45 -26.42
N THR A 175 6.27 -10.42 -26.95
CA THR A 175 6.45 -9.11 -26.31
C THR A 175 5.07 -8.58 -25.91
N THR A 176 4.69 -8.79 -24.65
CA THR A 176 3.31 -8.62 -24.21
C THR A 176 3.34 -8.14 -22.75
N THR A 177 2.95 -6.88 -22.54
CA THR A 177 2.87 -6.27 -21.21
C THR A 177 1.87 -7.03 -20.34
N LEU A 178 2.07 -7.04 -19.02
CA LEU A 178 1.20 -7.74 -18.04
C LEU A 178 -0.30 -7.42 -18.17
N SER A 179 -0.69 -6.36 -18.88
CA SER A 179 -2.08 -6.02 -19.21
C SER A 179 -2.75 -7.00 -20.18
N GLN A 180 -2.00 -7.58 -21.12
CA GLN A 180 -2.52 -8.54 -22.10
C GLN A 180 -2.61 -9.97 -21.54
N LEU A 181 -2.12 -10.18 -20.31
CA LEU A 181 -2.29 -11.43 -19.55
C LEU A 181 -3.72 -11.60 -18.99
N MET A 182 -4.52 -10.52 -18.98
CA MET A 182 -5.80 -10.41 -18.28
C MET A 182 -7.04 -10.51 -19.21
N GLU A 183 -6.88 -10.75 -20.51
CA GLU A 183 -8.00 -10.78 -21.49
C GLU A 183 -8.28 -12.17 -22.09
N THR A 184 -7.92 -13.25 -21.40
CA THR A 184 -8.24 -14.63 -21.84
C THR A 184 -8.87 -15.45 -20.74
#